data_AF-A0A2P5EI51-F1
#
_entry.id   AF-A0A2P5EI51-F1
#
_cell.length_a   1.000
_cell.length_b   1.000
_cell.length_c   1.000
_cell.angle_alpha   90.00
_cell.angle_beta   90.00
_cell.angle_gamma   90.00
#
_symmetry.space_group_name_H-M   'P 1'
#
loop_
_entity.id
_entity.type
_entity.pdbx_description
1 polymer ?
#
loop_
_entity_poly.entity_id
_entity_poly.type
_entity_poly.pdbx_seq_one_letter_code
_entity_poly.pdbx_strand_id
1 'polypeptide(L)'
;MKESKKMKNNYNAFMAGLISFPLNIPGTAFYACIQGRNNVIKVIKDTIKQRKESRTIHGDFLDHLLDEIKKEETFLNEKTAIDMVFLLLFASYETTSSAITLAIKSVSDHPEVLAELMVCLCFFILLLFFLF
;
A
#
# COMPACT_ATOMS: atom_id res chain seq x y z
N MET A 1 -1.41 14.48 -8.81
CA MET A 1 -1.07 14.94 -7.44
C MET A 1 -2.28 15.10 -6.50
N LYS A 2 -3.41 15.68 -6.95
CA LYS A 2 -4.61 15.90 -6.11
C LYS A 2 -5.23 14.61 -5.53
N GLU A 3 -5.39 13.57 -6.34
CA GLU A 3 -5.96 12.29 -5.91
C GLU A 3 -5.08 11.54 -4.91
N SER A 4 -3.76 11.51 -5.14
CA SER A 4 -2.79 10.93 -4.21
C SER A 4 -2.82 11.64 -2.84
N LYS A 5 -2.92 12.99 -2.81
CA LYS A 5 -3.08 13.74 -1.55
C LYS A 5 -4.38 13.41 -0.83
N LYS A 6 -5.47 13.20 -1.57
CA LYS A 6 -6.76 12.79 -1.02
C LYS A 6 -6.68 11.40 -0.38
N MET A 7 -6.04 10.46 -1.06
CA MET A 7 -5.80 9.10 -0.56
C MET A 7 -4.96 9.12 0.71
N LYS A 8 -3.88 9.91 0.71
CA LYS A 8 -3.01 10.14 1.87
C LYS A 8 -3.81 10.63 3.08
N ASN A 9 -4.66 11.62 2.90
CA ASN A 9 -5.47 12.17 3.98
C ASN A 9 -6.47 11.16 4.54
N ASN A 10 -7.08 10.31 3.70
CA ASN A 10 -7.99 9.27 4.15
C ASN A 10 -7.26 8.21 5.01
N TYR A 11 -6.06 7.78 4.60
CA TYR A 11 -5.26 6.83 5.38
C TYR A 11 -4.73 7.43 6.69
N ASN A 12 -4.34 8.70 6.69
CA ASN A 12 -3.97 9.40 7.93
C ASN A 12 -5.16 9.46 8.92
N ALA A 13 -6.37 9.75 8.44
CA ALA A 13 -7.57 9.75 9.27
C ALA A 13 -7.90 8.35 9.80
N PHE A 14 -7.75 7.33 8.96
CA PHE A 14 -7.90 5.93 9.35
C PHE A 14 -6.93 5.52 10.46
N MET A 15 -5.63 5.83 10.30
CA MET A 15 -4.60 5.61 11.32
C MET A 15 -4.92 6.28 12.65
N ALA A 16 -5.24 7.58 12.62
CA ALA A 16 -5.53 8.34 13.84
C ALA A 16 -6.73 7.78 14.60
N GLY A 17 -7.75 7.26 13.91
CA GLY A 17 -8.92 6.69 14.56
C GLY A 17 -8.77 5.22 14.98
N LEU A 18 -7.85 4.46 14.38
CA LEU A 18 -7.63 3.04 14.73
C LEU A 18 -7.23 2.84 16.19
N ILE A 19 -6.41 3.74 16.73
CA ILE A 19 -5.95 3.72 18.13
C ILE A 19 -6.77 4.63 19.05
N SER A 20 -7.82 5.26 18.53
CA SER A 20 -8.67 6.18 19.29
C SER A 20 -9.79 5.45 20.01
N PHE A 21 -10.42 6.12 20.97
CA PHE A 21 -11.60 5.59 21.63
C PHE A 21 -12.77 5.47 20.63
N PRO A 22 -13.49 4.33 20.56
CA PRO A 22 -14.40 3.99 19.46
C PRO A 22 -15.75 4.71 19.53
N LEU A 23 -15.75 6.04 19.48
CA LEU A 23 -16.95 6.89 19.45
C LEU A 23 -17.26 7.39 18.05
N ASN A 24 -18.34 6.88 17.45
CA ASN A 24 -18.77 7.28 16.10
C ASN A 24 -19.63 8.55 16.12
N ILE A 25 -19.04 9.67 16.51
CA ILE A 25 -19.70 10.99 16.59
C ILE A 25 -18.93 11.98 15.70
N PRO A 26 -19.60 12.82 14.89
CA PRO A 26 -18.92 13.82 14.07
C PRO A 26 -17.93 14.66 14.89
N GLY A 27 -16.69 14.74 14.42
CA GLY A 27 -15.60 15.46 15.09
C GLY A 27 -14.64 14.55 15.88
N THR A 28 -14.96 13.28 16.12
CA THR A 28 -14.03 12.33 16.74
C THR A 28 -13.05 11.73 15.73
N ALA A 29 -11.90 11.25 16.20
CA ALA A 29 -10.94 10.52 15.39
C ALA A 29 -11.52 9.21 14.83
N PHE A 30 -12.32 8.50 15.62
CA PHE A 30 -12.98 7.26 15.17
C PHE A 30 -14.00 7.53 14.04
N TYR A 31 -14.78 8.62 14.13
CA TYR A 31 -15.66 9.02 13.02
C TYR A 31 -14.85 9.33 11.75
N ALA A 32 -13.78 10.11 11.87
CA ALA A 32 -12.90 10.42 10.73
C ALA A 32 -12.25 9.16 10.12
N CYS A 33 -11.90 8.17 10.95
CA CYS A 33 -11.39 6.87 10.50
C CYS A 33 -12.41 6.10 9.64
N ILE A 34 -13.67 6.03 10.08
CA ILE A 34 -14.75 5.39 9.31
C ILE A 34 -14.94 6.11 7.96
N GLN A 35 -14.96 7.45 7.95
CA GLN A 35 -15.08 8.21 6.71
C GLN A 35 -13.88 8.00 5.79
N GLY A 36 -12.66 7.99 6.34
CA GLY A 36 -11.44 7.68 5.60
C GLY A 36 -11.52 6.33 4.91
N ARG A 37 -11.85 5.26 5.65
CA ARG A 37 -12.04 3.91 5.09
C ARG A 37 -13.09 3.89 3.98
N ASN A 38 -14.26 4.50 4.21
CA ASN A 38 -15.34 4.53 3.22
C ASN A 38 -14.92 5.21 1.91
N ASN A 39 -14.18 6.31 2.00
CA ASN A 39 -13.66 7.02 0.83
C ASN A 39 -12.65 6.17 0.04
N VAL A 40 -11.74 5.47 0.71
CA VAL A 40 -10.77 4.59 0.03
C VAL A 40 -11.46 3.40 -0.62
N ILE A 41 -12.37 2.74 0.10
CA ILE A 41 -13.16 1.61 -0.43
C ILE A 41 -13.92 2.03 -1.69
N LYS A 42 -14.47 3.24 -1.72
CA LYS A 42 -15.14 3.76 -2.92
C LYS A 42 -14.19 3.83 -4.12
N VAL A 43 -12.99 4.38 -3.94
CA VAL A 43 -11.99 4.46 -5.02
C VAL A 43 -11.56 3.08 -5.50
N ILE A 44 -11.36 2.13 -4.58
CA ILE A 44 -11.03 0.73 -4.94
C ILE A 44 -12.16 0.11 -5.77
N LYS A 45 -13.42 0.26 -5.34
CA LYS A 45 -14.59 -0.25 -6.08
C LYS A 45 -14.71 0.37 -7.47
N ASP A 46 -14.54 1.68 -7.57
CA ASP A 46 -14.59 2.40 -8.85
C ASP A 46 -13.47 1.90 -9.78
N THR A 47 -12.28 1.64 -9.24
CA THR A 47 -11.14 1.08 -10.00
C THR A 47 -11.43 -0.34 -10.49
N ILE A 48 -11.96 -1.22 -9.63
CA ILE A 48 -12.35 -2.58 -10.01
C ILE A 48 -13.42 -2.56 -11.09
N LYS A 49 -14.43 -1.69 -10.97
CA LYS A 49 -15.49 -1.54 -11.96
C LYS A 49 -14.91 -1.13 -13.32
N GLN A 50 -14.07 -0.10 -13.35
CA GLN A 50 -13.41 0.36 -14.59
C GLN A 50 -12.57 -0.74 -15.24
N ARG A 51 -11.85 -1.53 -14.43
CA ARG A 51 -11.05 -2.66 -14.95
C ARG A 51 -11.91 -3.78 -15.51
N LYS A 52 -13.01 -4.15 -14.85
CA LYS A 52 -13.96 -5.16 -15.33
C LYS A 52 -14.62 -4.75 -16.66
N GLU A 53 -14.85 -3.46 -16.88
CA GLU A 53 -15.41 -2.91 -18.12
C GLU A 53 -14.36 -2.73 -19.23
N SER A 54 -13.09 -2.64 -18.86
CA SER A 54 -11.94 -2.54 -19.74
C SER A 54 -11.53 -3.90 -20.30
N ARG A 55 -10.96 -3.93 -21.52
CA ARG A 55 -10.31 -5.12 -22.10
C ARG A 55 -8.81 -5.20 -21.81
N THR A 56 -8.28 -4.24 -21.05
CA THR A 56 -6.87 -4.12 -20.70
C THR A 56 -6.53 -5.06 -19.55
N ILE A 57 -5.50 -5.88 -19.73
CA ILE A 57 -4.87 -6.66 -18.67
C ILE A 57 -3.69 -5.83 -18.13
N HIS A 58 -3.68 -5.56 -16.85
CA HIS A 58 -2.61 -4.85 -16.15
C HIS A 58 -1.52 -5.78 -15.64
N GLY A 59 -1.86 -7.04 -15.34
CA GLY A 59 -0.91 -8.06 -14.86
C GLY A 59 -0.34 -7.75 -13.47
N ASP A 60 -1.10 -7.02 -12.66
CA ASP A 60 -0.71 -6.63 -11.30
C ASP A 60 -1.47 -7.43 -10.23
N PHE A 61 -1.19 -7.15 -8.96
CA PHE A 61 -1.83 -7.82 -7.82
C PHE A 61 -3.37 -7.79 -7.89
N LEU A 62 -3.97 -6.69 -8.36
CA LEU A 62 -5.43 -6.58 -8.41
C LEU A 62 -6.02 -7.50 -9.48
N ASP A 63 -5.34 -7.67 -10.62
CA ASP A 63 -5.78 -8.60 -11.66
C ASP A 63 -5.71 -10.05 -11.15
N HIS A 64 -4.61 -10.43 -10.50
CA HIS A 64 -4.48 -11.75 -9.88
C HIS A 64 -5.57 -12.00 -8.83
N LEU A 65 -5.88 -11.00 -8.02
CA LEU A 65 -6.93 -11.08 -7.01
C LEU A 65 -8.32 -11.25 -7.64
N LEU A 66 -8.60 -10.53 -8.74
CA LEU A 66 -9.87 -10.64 -9.46
C LEU A 66 -10.05 -11.99 -10.16
N ASP A 67 -8.96 -12.60 -10.63
CA ASP A 67 -8.99 -13.93 -11.21
C ASP A 67 -9.16 -15.02 -10.14
N GLU A 68 -8.59 -14.83 -8.95
CA GLU A 68 -8.77 -15.74 -7.83
C GLU A 68 -10.23 -15.82 -7.38
N ILE A 69 -10.93 -14.68 -7.32
CA ILE A 69 -12.36 -14.60 -6.92
C ILE A 69 -13.29 -15.35 -7.90
N LYS A 70 -12.86 -15.59 -9.16
CA LYS A 70 -13.66 -16.31 -10.15
C LYS A 70 -13.59 -17.84 -9.99
N LYS A 71 -12.64 -18.37 -9.20
CA LYS A 71 -12.46 -19.81 -9.02
C LYS A 71 -13.56 -20.37 -8.11
N GLU A 72 -14.12 -21.52 -8.45
CA GLU A 72 -15.25 -22.12 -7.70
C GLU A 72 -14.87 -22.56 -6.27
N GLU A 73 -13.61 -22.89 -6.02
CA GLU A 73 -13.12 -23.41 -4.72
C GLU A 73 -12.47 -22.33 -3.82
N THR A 74 -12.63 -21.04 -4.14
CA THR A 74 -11.98 -19.97 -3.36
C THR A 74 -12.80 -19.53 -2.15
N PHE A 75 -12.12 -19.19 -1.06
CA PHE A 75 -12.74 -18.51 0.10
C PHE A 75 -12.84 -16.99 -0.11
N LEU A 76 -12.23 -16.47 -1.17
CA LEU A 76 -12.16 -15.03 -1.47
C LEU A 76 -13.40 -14.58 -2.23
N ASN A 77 -14.17 -13.69 -1.61
CA ASN A 77 -15.24 -12.96 -2.28
C ASN A 77 -14.82 -11.51 -2.56
N GLU A 78 -15.59 -10.80 -3.39
CA GLU A 78 -15.29 -9.42 -3.78
C GLU A 78 -15.14 -8.47 -2.58
N LYS A 79 -15.90 -8.67 -1.50
CA LYS A 79 -15.77 -7.85 -0.28
C LYS A 79 -14.43 -8.09 0.41
N THR A 80 -14.05 -9.35 0.62
CA THR A 80 -12.75 -9.70 1.23
C THR A 80 -11.60 -9.20 0.38
N ALA A 81 -11.70 -9.29 -0.95
CA ALA A 81 -10.69 -8.76 -1.86
C ALA A 81 -10.52 -7.23 -1.75
N ILE A 82 -11.63 -6.47 -1.70
CA ILE A 82 -11.58 -5.02 -1.49
C ILE A 82 -10.92 -4.68 -0.14
N ASP A 83 -11.27 -5.40 0.92
CA ASP A 83 -10.68 -5.22 2.24
C ASP A 83 -9.18 -5.58 2.25
N MET A 84 -8.75 -6.62 1.50
CA MET A 84 -7.34 -6.98 1.32
C MET A 84 -6.55 -5.87 0.61
N VAL A 85 -7.07 -5.31 -0.49
CA VAL A 85 -6.42 -4.19 -1.19
C VAL A 85 -6.29 -2.99 -0.27
N PHE A 86 -7.36 -2.66 0.47
CA PHE A 86 -7.36 -1.57 1.44
C PHE A 86 -6.28 -1.77 2.52
N LEU A 87 -6.21 -2.96 3.12
CA LEU A 87 -5.26 -3.32 4.16
C LEU A 87 -3.80 -3.38 3.68
N LEU A 88 -3.56 -3.86 2.46
CA LEU A 88 -2.21 -3.91 1.88
C LEU A 88 -1.66 -2.50 1.61
N LEU A 89 -2.49 -1.63 1.04
CA LEU A 89 -2.15 -0.24 0.81
C LEU A 89 -1.94 0.52 2.13
N PHE A 90 -2.76 0.22 3.14
CA PHE A 90 -2.59 0.73 4.49
C PHE A 90 -1.25 0.32 5.10
N ALA A 91 -0.95 -0.98 5.09
CA ALA A 91 0.26 -1.53 5.71
C ALA A 91 1.54 -0.97 5.09
N SER A 92 1.57 -0.79 3.77
CA SER A 92 2.75 -0.27 3.05
C SER A 92 2.95 1.23 3.19
N TYR A 93 1.89 2.01 3.41
CA TYR A 93 1.99 3.47 3.48
C TYR A 93 2.82 3.97 4.67
N GLU A 94 2.61 3.42 5.86
CA GLU A 94 3.27 3.92 7.08
C GLU A 94 4.58 3.18 7.39
N THR A 95 4.56 1.84 7.31
CA THR A 95 5.69 1.02 7.76
C THR A 95 6.89 1.15 6.83
N THR A 96 6.69 1.07 5.51
CA THR A 96 7.76 1.17 4.52
C THR A 96 8.37 2.56 4.50
N SER A 97 7.55 3.62 4.60
CA SER A 97 8.06 5.00 4.68
C SER A 97 8.94 5.21 5.91
N SER A 98 8.52 4.70 7.07
CA SER A 98 9.29 4.80 8.31
C SER A 98 10.57 3.97 8.24
N ALA A 99 10.50 2.75 7.71
CA ALA A 99 11.67 1.88 7.53
C ALA A 99 12.71 2.51 6.60
N ILE A 100 12.31 3.05 5.45
CA ILE A 100 13.22 3.74 4.53
C ILE A 100 13.84 4.97 5.19
N THR A 101 13.03 5.77 5.91
CA THR A 101 13.53 6.96 6.62
C THR A 101 14.59 6.58 7.65
N LEU A 102 14.32 5.54 8.45
CA LEU A 102 15.27 5.02 9.43
C LEU A 102 16.51 4.43 8.77
N ALA A 103 16.36 3.69 7.67
CA ALA A 103 17.49 3.13 6.93
C ALA A 103 18.41 4.24 6.41
N ILE A 104 17.86 5.27 5.77
CA ILE A 104 18.62 6.42 5.28
C ILE A 104 19.31 7.13 6.44
N LYS A 105 18.60 7.37 7.54
CA LYS A 105 19.18 8.00 8.74
C LYS A 105 20.34 7.17 9.30
N SER A 106 20.13 5.87 9.50
CA SER A 106 21.15 4.97 10.05
C SER A 106 22.39 4.90 9.17
N VAL A 107 22.23 4.85 7.84
CA VAL A 107 23.37 4.86 6.90
C VAL A 107 24.08 6.23 6.90
N SER A 108 23.32 7.33 6.97
CA SER A 108 23.90 8.67 7.04
C SER A 108 24.70 8.91 8.33
N ASP A 109 24.29 8.28 9.43
CA ASP A 109 24.96 8.39 10.72
C ASP A 109 26.21 7.48 10.81
N HIS A 110 26.40 6.54 9.87
CA HIS A 110 27.49 5.54 9.84
C HIS A 110 28.16 5.43 8.45
N PRO A 111 29.10 6.33 8.09
CA PRO A 111 29.74 6.37 6.77
C PRO A 111 30.46 5.08 6.36
N GLU A 112 30.95 4.30 7.32
CA GLU A 112 31.58 2.99 7.09
C GLU A 112 30.59 1.97 6.49
N VAL A 113 29.34 1.98 6.95
CA VAL A 113 28.27 1.12 6.40
C VAL A 113 27.94 1.56 4.97
N LEU A 114 27.91 2.86 4.71
CA LEU A 114 27.71 3.37 3.35
C LEU A 114 28.81 2.91 2.39
N ALA A 115 30.08 2.95 2.82
CA ALA A 115 31.20 2.51 2.01
C ALA A 115 31.08 1.01 1.66
N GLU A 116 30.75 0.16 2.63
CA GLU A 116 30.53 -1.27 2.40
C GLU A 116 29.35 -1.52 1.44
N LEU A 117 28.22 -0.83 1.65
CA LEU A 117 27.05 -0.93 0.77
C LEU A 117 27.39 -0.55 -0.68
N MET A 118 28.21 0.50 -0.89
CA MET A 118 28.66 0.92 -2.22
C MET A 118 29.55 -0.15 -2.88
N VAL A 119 30.44 -0.80 -2.13
CA VAL A 119 31.29 -1.89 -2.65
C VAL A 119 30.42 -3.10 -3.05
N CYS A 120 29.49 -3.51 -2.20
CA CYS A 120 28.53 -4.58 -2.52
C CYS A 120 27.70 -4.25 -3.77
N LEU A 121 27.24 -3.01 -3.92
CA LEU A 121 26.46 -2.59 -5.08
C LEU A 121 27.29 -2.67 -6.36
N CYS A 122 28.53 -2.18 -6.34
CA CYS A 122 29.46 -2.30 -7.46
C CYS A 122 29.72 -3.76 -7.83
N PHE A 123 29.89 -4.64 -6.85
CA PHE A 123 30.08 -6.06 -7.09
C PHE A 123 28.85 -6.73 -7.72
N PHE A 124 27.64 -6.39 -7.26
CA PHE A 124 26.39 -6.89 -7.83
C PHE A 124 26.17 -6.41 -9.27
N ILE A 125 26.48 -5.13 -9.55
CA ILE A 125 26.42 -4.57 -10.90
C ILE A 125 27.44 -5.26 -11.81
N LEU A 126 28.67 -5.46 -11.35
CA LEU A 126 29.70 -6.21 -12.09
C LEU A 126 29.25 -7.65 -12.38
N LEU A 127 28.68 -8.34 -11.39
CA LEU A 127 28.11 -9.69 -11.57
C LEU A 127 27.03 -9.73 -12.65
N LEU A 128 26.12 -8.77 -12.67
CA LEU A 128 25.10 -8.66 -13.71
C LEU A 128 25.72 -8.43 -15.11
N PHE A 129 26.81 -7.67 -15.21
CA PHE A 129 27.54 -7.46 -16.47
C PHE A 129 28.28 -8.70 -17.00
N PHE A 130 28.60 -9.67 -16.14
CA PHE A 130 29.22 -10.93 -16.55
C PHE A 130 28.19 -12.06 -16.79
N LEU A 131 26.95 -11.87 -16.35
CA LEU A 131 25.85 -12.84 -16.47
C LEU A 131 24.89 -12.55 -17.63
N PHE A 132 25.08 -11.46 -18.38
CA PHE A 132 24.36 -11.08 -19.60
C PHE A 132 25.34 -10.61 -20.67
#